data_AF-A0A536DA76-F1
#
_entry.id   AF-A0A536DA76-F1
#
_cell.length_a   1.000
_cell.length_b   1.000
_cell.length_c   1.000
_cell.angle_alpha   90.00
_cell.angle_beta   90.00
_cell.angle_gamma   90.00
#
_symmetry.space_group_name_H-M   'P 1'
#
loop_
_entity.id
_entity.type
_entity.pdbx_description
1 polymer ?
#
loop_
_entity_poly.entity_id
_entity_poly.type
_entity_poly.pdbx_seq_one_letter_code
_entity_poly.pdbx_strand_id
1 'polypeptide(L)'
;MSKHKTWTAKAADLQNSDWFVVDATDQVLGRLASGVAKVLRGKHKPTFTPHLNSGDHVIVINAARVKVTGTKGTTKEYTRYTGYPGGLRRRSLNTAQTIDPTFPITNAVRGMLQHNTLGADMLTRLRVYAGPDHGHTAQKPRPLTFDSKGEIKIG
;
A
#
# COMPACT_ATOMS: atom_id res chain seq x y z
N MET A 1 35.33 -13.92 24.40
CA MET A 1 34.74 -12.99 23.40
C MET A 1 33.26 -12.86 23.68
N SER A 2 32.76 -11.64 23.92
CA SER A 2 31.32 -11.41 24.12
C SER A 2 30.55 -11.73 22.83
N LYS A 3 29.54 -12.60 22.93
CA LYS A 3 28.73 -13.03 21.78
C LYS A 3 27.67 -11.98 21.47
N HIS A 4 28.04 -10.97 20.68
CA HIS A 4 27.07 -10.00 20.15
C HIS A 4 26.20 -10.68 19.07
N LYS A 5 24.88 -10.65 19.26
CA LYS A 5 23.90 -11.19 18.29
C LYS A 5 23.08 -10.04 17.73
N THR A 6 22.75 -10.12 16.45
CA THR A 6 21.78 -9.21 15.83
C THR A 6 20.41 -9.44 16.45
N TRP A 7 19.72 -8.35 16.78
CA TRP A 7 18.37 -8.42 17.33
C TRP A 7 17.38 -8.95 16.28
N THR A 8 16.47 -9.82 16.71
CA THR A 8 15.39 -10.37 15.88
C THR A 8 14.10 -10.28 16.67
N ALA A 9 13.05 -9.71 16.06
CA ALA A 9 11.75 -9.60 16.71
C ALA A 9 11.19 -10.99 17.05
N LYS A 10 10.49 -11.09 18.17
CA LYS A 10 9.64 -12.25 18.49
C LYS A 10 8.19 -11.91 18.16
N ALA A 11 7.35 -12.94 18.05
CA ALA A 11 5.92 -12.75 17.79
C ALA A 11 5.23 -11.87 18.85
N ALA A 12 5.68 -11.95 20.12
CA ALA A 12 5.17 -11.11 21.20
C ALA A 12 5.49 -9.61 21.01
N ASP A 13 6.59 -9.29 20.33
CA ASP A 13 7.01 -7.90 20.09
C ASP A 13 6.19 -7.22 18.96
N LEU A 14 5.42 -8.02 18.20
CA LEU A 14 4.61 -7.56 17.05
C LEU A 14 3.22 -7.06 17.45
N GLN A 15 2.88 -7.03 18.74
CA GLN A 15 1.51 -6.75 19.22
C GLN A 15 1.04 -5.31 18.95
N ASN A 16 1.96 -4.38 18.68
CA ASN A 16 1.64 -2.99 18.41
C ASN A 16 1.75 -2.67 16.91
N SER A 17 0.68 -3.00 16.18
CA SER A 17 0.46 -2.49 14.83
C SER A 17 -0.31 -1.18 14.91
N ASP A 18 0.34 -0.11 14.49
CA ASP A 18 -0.26 1.20 14.41
C ASP A 18 -1.23 1.28 13.22
N TRP A 19 -2.16 2.22 13.31
CA TRP A 19 -3.04 2.57 12.21
C TRP A 19 -2.64 3.93 11.66
N PHE A 20 -2.46 4.00 10.35
CA PHE A 20 -2.17 5.23 9.63
C PHE A 20 -3.29 5.56 8.64
N VAL A 21 -3.55 6.84 8.46
CA VAL A 21 -4.45 7.35 7.41
C VAL A 21 -3.67 8.25 6.47
N VAL A 22 -3.92 8.07 5.17
CA VAL A 22 -3.27 8.82 4.09
C VAL A 22 -4.33 9.35 3.14
N ASP A 23 -4.28 10.64 2.85
CA ASP A 23 -5.08 11.25 1.79
C ASP A 23 -4.36 11.10 0.43
N ALA A 24 -5.04 10.47 -0.54
CA ALA A 24 -4.52 10.27 -1.89
C ALA A 24 -4.75 11.48 -2.83
N THR A 25 -5.43 12.54 -2.38
CA THR A 25 -5.73 13.72 -3.20
C THR A 25 -4.44 14.37 -3.71
N ASP A 26 -4.36 14.58 -5.03
CA ASP A 26 -3.21 15.15 -5.74
C ASP A 26 -1.87 14.41 -5.60
N GLN A 27 -1.88 13.24 -4.94
CA GLN A 27 -0.69 12.41 -4.79
C GLN A 27 -0.42 11.62 -6.07
N VAL A 28 0.86 11.53 -6.45
CA VAL A 28 1.27 10.72 -7.61
C VAL A 28 1.20 9.24 -7.23
N LEU A 29 0.39 8.47 -7.95
CA LEU A 29 0.09 7.05 -7.69
C LEU A 29 1.32 6.21 -7.28
N GLY A 30 2.42 6.31 -8.03
CA GLY A 30 3.62 5.52 -7.76
C GLY A 30 4.37 5.93 -6.49
N ARG A 31 4.42 7.23 -6.19
CA ARG A 31 5.10 7.74 -4.99
C ARG A 31 4.31 7.37 -3.73
N LEU A 32 2.99 7.56 -3.80
CA LEU A 32 2.04 7.14 -2.77
C LEU A 32 2.18 5.64 -2.49
N ALA A 33 2.09 4.79 -3.52
CA ALA A 33 2.15 3.35 -3.36
C ALA A 33 3.48 2.87 -2.75
N SER A 34 4.61 3.49 -3.11
CA SER A 34 5.93 3.15 -2.56
C SER A 34 6.02 3.43 -1.06
N GLY A 35 5.54 4.61 -0.64
CA GLY A 35 5.47 5.00 0.76
C GLY A 35 4.56 4.06 1.56
N VAL A 36 3.36 3.79 1.06
CA VAL A 36 2.40 2.85 1.67
C VAL A 36 3.01 1.45 1.79
N ALA A 37 3.66 0.93 0.74
CA ALA A 37 4.30 -0.38 0.78
C ALA A 37 5.51 -0.45 1.75
N LYS A 38 6.15 0.68 2.07
CA LYS A 38 7.21 0.74 3.09
C LYS A 38 6.62 0.58 4.50
N VAL A 39 5.49 1.23 4.76
CA VAL A 39 4.75 1.14 6.04
C VAL A 39 4.15 -0.24 6.24
N LEU A 40 3.49 -0.80 5.21
CA LEU A 40 2.94 -2.16 5.25
C LEU A 40 4.00 -3.25 5.47
N ARG A 41 5.24 -3.01 5.04
CA ARG A 41 6.37 -3.93 5.32
C ARG A 41 7.00 -3.72 6.69
N GLY A 42 6.73 -2.60 7.37
CA GLY A 42 7.38 -2.26 8.65
C GLY A 42 8.79 -1.68 8.50
N LYS A 43 9.22 -1.33 7.28
CA LYS A 43 10.59 -0.82 7.00
C LYS A 43 10.85 0.59 7.55
N HIS A 44 9.84 1.25 8.11
CA HIS A 44 9.99 2.49 8.86
C HIS A 44 10.34 2.25 10.33
N LYS A 45 10.14 1.04 10.86
CA LYS A 45 10.51 0.68 12.23
C LYS A 45 11.96 0.16 12.27
N PRO A 46 12.75 0.53 13.29
CA PRO A 46 14.10 -0.02 13.47
C PRO A 46 14.08 -1.52 13.83
N THR A 47 12.92 -2.02 14.27
CA THR A 47 12.66 -3.41 14.66
C THR A 47 12.26 -4.31 13.47
N PHE A 48 12.48 -3.87 12.24
CA PHE A 48 12.12 -4.63 11.04
C PHE A 48 12.82 -6.00 11.00
N THR A 49 12.02 -7.05 10.89
CA THR A 49 12.52 -8.43 10.74
C THR A 49 11.92 -9.05 9.47
N PRO A 50 12.72 -9.49 8.47
CA PRO A 50 12.21 -9.84 7.13
C PRO A 50 11.20 -10.99 7.06
N HIS A 51 11.27 -11.94 7.98
CA HIS A 51 10.43 -13.15 8.00
C HIS A 51 9.16 -12.98 8.84
N LEU A 52 8.97 -11.84 9.49
CA LEU A 52 7.82 -11.54 10.36
C LEU A 52 7.05 -10.33 9.84
N ASN A 53 5.72 -10.37 9.96
CA ASN A 53 4.86 -9.26 9.56
C ASN A 53 4.84 -8.14 10.62
N SER A 54 5.86 -7.30 10.60
CA SER A 54 6.07 -6.15 11.50
C SER A 54 5.47 -4.83 10.99
N GLY A 55 4.72 -4.87 9.90
CA GLY A 55 4.10 -3.70 9.29
C GLY A 55 2.92 -3.13 10.07
N ASP A 56 2.50 -1.94 9.66
CA ASP A 56 1.35 -1.24 10.24
C ASP A 56 0.16 -1.23 9.29
N HIS A 57 -1.01 -0.94 9.82
CA HIS A 57 -2.22 -0.77 9.03
C HIS A 57 -2.21 0.58 8.33
N VAL A 58 -2.61 0.59 7.06
CA VAL A 58 -2.68 1.82 6.28
C VAL A 58 -4.07 1.93 5.66
N ILE A 59 -4.73 3.05 5.95
CA ILE A 59 -5.99 3.46 5.34
C ILE A 59 -5.67 4.55 4.33
N VAL A 60 -6.03 4.34 3.08
CA VAL A 60 -5.95 5.34 2.01
C VAL A 60 -7.35 5.86 1.74
N ILE A 61 -7.55 7.17 1.88
CA ILE A 61 -8.81 7.86 1.55
C ILE A 61 -8.65 8.67 0.26
N ASN A 62 -9.78 9.08 -0.32
CA ASN A 62 -9.83 9.84 -1.58
C ASN A 62 -9.10 9.16 -2.75
N ALA A 63 -9.14 7.82 -2.81
CA ALA A 63 -8.45 7.06 -3.86
C ALA A 63 -8.89 7.48 -5.28
N ALA A 64 -10.12 7.98 -5.43
CA ALA A 64 -10.63 8.50 -6.70
C ALA A 64 -9.87 9.74 -7.21
N ARG A 65 -9.20 10.49 -6.33
CA ARG A 65 -8.48 11.73 -6.65
C ARG A 65 -6.98 11.55 -6.82
N VAL A 66 -6.51 10.30 -6.95
CA VAL A 66 -5.10 10.02 -7.18
C VAL A 66 -4.66 10.52 -8.56
N LYS A 67 -3.49 11.16 -8.62
CA LYS A 67 -2.95 11.73 -9.85
C LYS A 67 -2.01 10.75 -10.54
N VAL A 68 -2.08 10.74 -11.86
CA VAL A 68 -1.10 10.07 -12.73
C VAL A 68 -0.48 11.12 -13.65
N THR A 69 0.83 11.00 -13.92
CA THR A 69 1.56 11.97 -14.74
C THR A 69 1.51 11.62 -16.23
N GLY A 70 1.50 12.65 -17.09
CA GLY A 70 1.51 12.50 -18.55
C GLY A 70 0.26 11.83 -19.10
N THR A 71 0.41 11.11 -20.21
CA THR A 71 -0.68 10.41 -20.92
C THR A 71 -1.02 9.03 -20.35
N LYS A 72 -0.46 8.68 -19.20
CA LYS A 72 -0.59 7.34 -18.59
C LYS A 72 -2.03 6.96 -18.23
N GLY A 73 -2.94 7.92 -18.09
CA GLY A 73 -4.36 7.63 -17.87
C GLY A 73 -4.98 6.78 -18.99
N THR A 74 -4.58 7.04 -20.23
CA THR A 74 -5.08 6.31 -21.42
C THR A 74 -4.10 5.22 -21.87
N THR A 75 -2.80 5.50 -21.87
CA THR A 75 -1.78 4.57 -22.40
C THR A 75 -1.51 3.39 -21.48
N LYS A 76 -1.69 3.52 -20.16
CA LYS A 76 -1.45 2.41 -19.24
C LYS A 76 -2.62 1.43 -19.27
N GLU A 77 -2.34 0.21 -19.68
CA GLU A 77 -3.32 -0.89 -19.70
C GLU A 77 -3.07 -1.89 -18.56
N TYR A 78 -4.16 -2.30 -17.91
CA TYR A 78 -4.21 -3.45 -17.03
C TYR A 78 -4.71 -4.65 -17.84
N THR A 79 -3.94 -5.72 -17.84
CA THR A 79 -4.30 -6.96 -18.52
C THR A 79 -4.69 -8.04 -17.53
N ARG A 80 -5.65 -8.88 -17.90
CA ARG A 80 -5.94 -10.15 -17.21
C ARG A 80 -6.24 -11.22 -18.24
N TYR A 81 -5.76 -12.42 -18.01
CA TYR A 81 -6.05 -13.57 -18.86
C TYR A 81 -6.98 -14.53 -18.13
N THR A 82 -7.99 -15.04 -18.84
CA THR A 82 -9.01 -15.92 -18.25
C THR A 82 -8.61 -17.40 -18.23
N GLY A 83 -7.59 -17.81 -18.99
CA GLY A 83 -7.16 -19.21 -19.15
C GLY A 83 -7.56 -19.82 -20.50
N TYR A 84 -8.59 -19.30 -21.16
CA TYR A 84 -9.09 -19.80 -22.45
C TYR A 84 -8.44 -19.11 -23.66
N PRO A 85 -8.31 -19.78 -24.82
CA PRO A 85 -7.85 -19.15 -26.07
C PRO A 85 -8.64 -17.87 -26.38
N GLY A 86 -7.94 -16.77 -26.72
CA GLY A 86 -8.57 -15.46 -26.93
C GLY A 86 -9.03 -14.76 -25.64
N GLY A 87 -8.76 -15.32 -24.47
CA GLY A 87 -9.25 -14.87 -23.18
C GLY A 87 -8.55 -13.64 -22.57
N LEU A 88 -7.79 -12.88 -23.34
CA LEU A 88 -7.07 -11.69 -22.88
C LEU A 88 -8.03 -10.50 -22.78
N ARG A 89 -8.18 -9.93 -21.58
CA ARG A 89 -8.95 -8.72 -21.32
C ARG A 89 -7.99 -7.59 -20.96
N ARG A 90 -8.19 -6.42 -21.54
CA ARG A 90 -7.42 -5.21 -21.24
C ARG A 90 -8.36 -4.09 -20.83
N ARG A 91 -7.91 -3.23 -19.92
CA ARG A 91 -8.61 -1.99 -19.54
C ARG A 91 -7.59 -0.90 -19.31
N SER A 92 -7.86 0.31 -19.78
CA SER A 92 -7.00 1.47 -19.49
C SER A 92 -7.08 1.85 -18.00
N LEU A 93 -6.14 2.67 -17.53
CA LEU A 93 -6.17 3.17 -16.16
C LEU A 93 -7.41 3.99 -15.88
N ASN A 94 -7.81 4.88 -16.79
CA ASN A 94 -9.03 5.67 -16.65
C ASN A 94 -10.26 4.77 -16.51
N THR A 95 -10.41 3.78 -17.39
CA THR A 95 -11.53 2.83 -17.30
C THR A 95 -11.50 2.02 -16.00
N ALA A 96 -10.31 1.61 -15.54
CA ALA A 96 -10.18 0.91 -14.27
C ALA A 96 -10.61 1.79 -13.09
N GLN A 97 -10.24 3.07 -13.10
CA GLN A 97 -10.60 4.05 -12.06
C GLN A 97 -12.09 4.39 -12.06
N THR A 98 -12.75 4.42 -13.23
CA THR A 98 -14.22 4.60 -13.30
C THR A 98 -14.97 3.40 -12.72
N ILE A 99 -14.53 2.18 -13.03
CA ILE A 99 -15.19 0.95 -12.54
C ILE A 99 -14.95 0.76 -11.05
N ASP A 100 -13.69 0.92 -10.62
CA ASP A 100 -13.26 0.76 -9.24
C ASP A 100 -12.11 1.75 -8.95
N PRO A 101 -12.41 2.89 -8.30
CA PRO A 101 -11.40 3.88 -7.95
C PRO A 101 -10.30 3.37 -7.02
N THR A 102 -10.55 2.29 -6.27
CA THR A 102 -9.60 1.71 -5.32
C THR A 102 -8.60 0.77 -5.99
N PHE A 103 -8.97 0.20 -7.15
CA PHE A 103 -8.18 -0.80 -7.86
C PHE A 103 -6.77 -0.30 -8.25
N PRO A 104 -6.58 0.90 -8.83
CA PRO A 104 -5.26 1.37 -9.23
C PRO A 104 -4.25 1.43 -8.09
N ILE A 105 -4.68 1.89 -6.91
CA ILE A 105 -3.84 1.99 -5.70
C ILE A 105 -3.55 0.60 -5.16
N THR A 106 -4.59 -0.22 -4.97
CA THR A 106 -4.44 -1.58 -4.43
C THR A 106 -3.52 -2.42 -5.31
N ASN A 107 -3.67 -2.35 -6.63
CA ASN A 107 -2.83 -3.08 -7.57
C ASN A 107 -1.39 -2.55 -7.61
N ALA A 108 -1.20 -1.23 -7.49
CA ALA A 108 0.15 -0.65 -7.41
C ALA A 108 0.88 -1.08 -6.13
N VAL A 109 0.21 -1.03 -4.97
CA VAL A 109 0.79 -1.45 -3.69
C VAL A 109 1.06 -2.94 -3.67
N ARG A 110 0.12 -3.78 -4.15
CA ARG A 110 0.31 -5.23 -4.28
C ARG A 110 1.55 -5.59 -5.11
N GLY A 111 1.81 -4.84 -6.18
CA GLY A 111 3.01 -5.01 -7.01
C GLY A 111 4.34 -4.62 -6.32
N MET A 112 4.29 -3.86 -5.23
CA MET A 112 5.47 -3.42 -4.47
C MET A 112 5.75 -4.26 -3.22
N LEU A 113 4.83 -5.16 -2.86
CA LEU A 113 4.99 -6.14 -1.78
C LEU A 113 5.69 -7.41 -2.30
N GLN A 114 6.18 -8.23 -1.38
CA GLN A 114 6.79 -9.52 -1.73
C GLN A 114 5.72 -10.48 -2.28
N HIS A 115 6.03 -11.24 -3.33
CA HIS A 115 5.12 -12.21 -3.92
C HIS A 115 5.19 -13.55 -3.20
N ASN A 116 4.80 -13.56 -1.93
CA ASN A 116 4.75 -14.75 -1.07
C ASN A 116 3.53 -14.67 -0.13
N THR A 117 3.36 -15.68 0.72
CA THR A 117 2.29 -15.73 1.72
C THR A 117 2.34 -14.53 2.68
N LEU A 118 3.54 -14.12 3.09
CA LEU A 118 3.76 -12.97 3.96
C LEU A 118 3.30 -11.66 3.31
N GLY A 119 3.60 -11.43 2.03
CA GLY A 119 3.16 -10.25 1.31
C GLY A 119 1.65 -10.23 1.05
N ALA A 120 1.03 -11.40 0.88
CA ALA A 120 -0.42 -11.52 0.84
C ALA A 120 -1.05 -11.12 2.19
N ASP A 121 -0.45 -11.55 3.31
CA ASP A 121 -0.87 -11.15 4.66
C ASP A 121 -0.68 -9.65 4.90
N MET A 122 0.47 -9.08 4.50
CA MET A 122 0.71 -7.63 4.55
C MET A 122 -0.35 -6.83 3.78
N LEU A 123 -0.80 -7.34 2.63
CA LEU A 123 -1.82 -6.66 1.82
C LEU A 123 -3.17 -6.58 2.54
N THR A 124 -3.49 -7.52 3.43
CA THR A 124 -4.75 -7.46 4.22
C THR A 124 -4.79 -6.27 5.19
N ARG A 125 -3.63 -5.70 5.53
CA ARG A 125 -3.49 -4.51 6.38
C ARG A 125 -3.72 -3.20 5.62
N LEU A 126 -3.84 -3.25 4.29
CA LEU A 126 -4.19 -2.11 3.46
C LEU A 126 -5.72 -1.98 3.33
N ARG A 127 -6.25 -0.79 3.62
CA ARG A 127 -7.64 -0.42 3.35
C ARG A 127 -7.66 0.78 2.43
N VAL A 128 -8.44 0.72 1.35
CA VAL A 128 -8.52 1.79 0.35
C VAL A 128 -9.97 2.18 0.17
N TYR A 129 -10.26 3.46 0.32
CA TYR A 129 -11.58 4.05 0.18
C TYR A 129 -11.58 5.06 -0.97
N ALA A 130 -12.64 5.03 -1.77
CA ALA A 130 -12.80 5.95 -2.88
C ALA A 130 -13.02 7.40 -2.42
N GLY A 131 -13.78 7.58 -1.34
CA GLY A 131 -14.12 8.88 -0.74
C GLY A 131 -13.29 9.22 0.51
N PRO A 132 -13.62 10.33 1.19
CA PRO A 132 -12.89 10.82 2.36
C PRO A 132 -13.18 10.02 3.63
N ASP A 133 -14.36 9.40 3.72
CA ASP A 133 -14.80 8.70 4.92
C ASP A 133 -14.29 7.25 4.97
N HIS A 134 -13.92 6.82 6.18
CA HIS A 134 -13.52 5.44 6.47
C HIS A 134 -14.23 4.90 7.73
N GLY A 135 -14.56 3.61 7.75
CA GLY A 135 -15.25 2.97 8.89
C GLY A 135 -14.36 2.69 10.11
N HIS A 136 -13.10 3.13 10.11
CA HIS A 136 -12.07 2.73 11.08
C HIS A 136 -11.73 3.82 12.12
N THR A 137 -12.74 4.58 12.56
CA THR A 137 -12.55 5.64 13.57
C THR A 137 -12.17 5.10 14.94
N ALA A 138 -12.67 3.91 15.32
CA ALA A 138 -12.38 3.27 16.60
C ALA A 138 -10.89 2.95 16.79
N GLN A 139 -10.15 2.74 15.70
CA GLN A 139 -8.72 2.40 15.71
C GLN A 139 -7.80 3.61 15.90
N LYS A 140 -8.36 4.84 15.95
CA LYS A 140 -7.62 6.10 16.13
C LYS A 140 -6.39 6.23 15.18
N PRO A 141 -6.61 6.20 13.86
CA PRO A 141 -5.51 6.24 12.90
C PRO A 141 -4.75 7.58 12.99
N ARG A 142 -3.42 7.50 12.92
CA ARG A 142 -2.53 8.67 12.87
C ARG A 142 -2.36 9.15 11.42
N PRO A 143 -2.37 10.47 11.15
CA PRO A 143 -2.15 10.98 9.81
C PRO A 143 -0.71 10.69 9.36
N LEU A 144 -0.56 10.24 8.12
CA LEU A 144 0.75 9.95 7.53
C LEU A 144 0.90 10.72 6.23
N THR A 145 1.97 11.51 6.14
CA THR A 145 2.27 12.34 4.98
C THR A 145 3.55 11.87 4.30
N PHE A 146 3.66 12.13 2.99
CA PHE A 146 4.82 11.76 2.19
C PHE A 146 5.47 13.01 1.59
N ASP A 147 6.80 13.06 1.63
CA ASP A 147 7.55 14.08 0.89
C ASP A 147 7.48 13.78 -0.62
N SER A 148 7.80 14.78 -1.44
CA SER A 148 8.06 14.70 -2.88
C SER A 148 8.98 13.52 -3.27
N LYS A 149 9.92 13.12 -2.41
CA LYS A 149 10.82 11.96 -2.59
C LYS A 149 10.21 10.61 -2.20
N GLY A 150 8.99 10.58 -1.65
CA GLY A 150 8.33 9.37 -1.13
C GLY A 150 8.80 8.97 0.27
N GLU A 151 9.48 9.88 0.98
CA GLU A 151 9.90 9.67 2.36
C GLU A 151 8.71 9.87 3.30
N ILE A 152 8.63 9.02 4.33
CA ILE A 152 7.54 9.01 5.29
C ILE A 152 7.79 10.12 6.31
N LYS A 153 6.81 11.02 6.46
CA LYS A 153 6.73 11.95 7.58
C LYS A 153 5.55 11.52 8.45
N ILE A 154 5.89 10.93 9.60
CA ILE A 154 4.90 10.58 10.63
C ILE A 154 4.62 11.88 11.39
N GLY A 155 3.36 12.29 11.40
CA GLY A 155 2.88 13.44 12.19
C GLY A 155 2.74 13.10 13.67
#